data_AF-A0A0B7MMH7-F1
#
_entry.id   AF-A0A0B7MMH7-F1
#
_cell.length_a   1.000
_cell.length_b   1.000
_cell.length_c   1.000
_cell.angle_alpha   90.00
_cell.angle_beta   90.00
_cell.angle_gamma   90.00
#
_symmetry.space_group_name_H-M   'P 1'
#
loop_
_entity.id
_entity.type
_entity.pdbx_description
1 polymer ?
#
loop_
_entity_poly.entity_id
_entity_poly.type
_entity_poly.pdbx_seq_one_letter_code
_entity_poly.pdbx_strand_id
1 'polypeptide(L)'
;MLYYVKTDRPFADLEVELNGFRFYFDVSNLNDKKSNDKQKIIYQFREKKGDSTLMIAVITSERRKRNKIKEILRQFHTEGVQVDEETIRMAISLFESQGERDYFINKDAHSFLKEQFGLWICQNLYDRGIVWNEEQVKKMQALQKISLQTISLISQFEEELLHIWNKPKFILKANYVITLDRIAQKDSDILRRLASHPGSQIQIDEWRELGLVNEDFQITDIFEEGSESSPEESLSGSYCHLPIDTNYFKDLQTEILSLFDNLDQELDGWLIKSENYQALNTILPKFQNRVQTIYIDPPFNREQDPGYSYSVKYKDAHWTTLLENRLQLAQQILSESGCIFVRCDYNGNMYVRLLMDEIFGPENFKNEVIIKRSGIQKQAKKQTAGSH
;
A
#
# COMPACT_ATOMS: atom_id res chain seq x y z
N MET A 1 -10.49 5.49 19.29
CA MET A 1 -10.42 4.72 18.03
C MET A 1 -9.32 5.33 17.17
N LEU A 2 -8.47 4.52 16.53
CA LEU A 2 -7.24 4.99 15.88
C LEU A 2 -7.31 4.84 14.35
N TYR A 3 -6.54 5.63 13.62
CA TYR A 3 -6.13 5.29 12.25
C TYR A 3 -4.78 4.65 12.28
N TYR A 4 -4.59 3.56 11.54
CA TYR A 4 -3.26 3.05 11.25
C TYR A 4 -2.79 3.57 9.90
N VAL A 5 -1.73 4.38 9.93
CA VAL A 5 -1.13 4.98 8.74
C VAL A 5 0.12 4.21 8.37
N LYS A 6 0.06 3.58 7.19
CA LYS A 6 1.22 2.99 6.55
C LYS A 6 1.87 4.03 5.65
N THR A 7 3.14 4.31 5.87
CA THR A 7 3.91 5.22 5.03
C THR A 7 4.65 4.44 3.96
N ASP A 8 4.75 5.00 2.76
CA ASP A 8 5.73 4.53 1.78
C ASP A 8 7.16 4.71 2.34
N ARG A 9 8.15 4.05 1.72
CA ARG A 9 9.56 4.21 2.06
C ARG A 9 10.27 5.14 1.07
N PRO A 10 10.08 6.47 1.14
CA PRO A 10 10.92 7.36 0.36
C PRO A 10 12.31 7.34 1.01
N PHE A 11 13.27 6.70 0.35
CA PHE A 11 14.67 6.86 0.73
C PHE A 11 15.16 8.18 0.14
N ALA A 12 15.74 9.02 0.99
CA ALA A 12 16.47 10.21 0.58
C ALA A 12 17.95 10.03 0.91
N ASP A 13 18.79 10.80 0.21
CA ASP A 13 20.21 10.91 0.55
C ASP A 13 20.35 11.31 2.02
N LEU A 14 21.27 10.66 2.74
CA LEU A 14 21.50 10.95 4.15
C LEU A 14 22.96 10.82 4.53
N GLU A 15 23.41 11.81 5.30
CA GLU A 15 24.66 11.76 6.02
C GLU A 15 24.44 11.33 7.48
N VAL A 16 25.22 10.34 7.93
CA VAL A 16 25.18 9.79 9.29
C VAL A 16 26.57 9.88 9.89
N GLU A 17 26.70 10.60 11.00
CA GLU A 17 27.91 10.62 11.82
C GLU A 17 27.78 9.66 13.00
N LEU A 18 28.63 8.64 13.08
CA LEU A 18 28.63 7.65 14.15
C LEU A 18 30.05 7.22 14.51
N ASN A 19 30.36 7.19 15.80
CA ASN A 19 31.64 6.71 16.35
C ASN A 19 32.88 7.34 15.66
N GLY A 20 32.79 8.60 15.23
CA GLY A 20 33.88 9.32 14.54
C GLY A 20 33.98 9.06 13.03
N PHE A 21 33.04 8.32 12.44
CA PHE A 21 32.95 8.10 11.00
C PHE A 21 31.76 8.85 10.40
N ARG A 22 31.95 9.38 9.19
CA ARG A 22 30.87 9.96 8.37
C ARG A 22 30.49 8.99 7.27
N PHE A 23 29.23 8.60 7.24
CA PHE A 23 28.66 7.76 6.19
C PHE A 23 27.71 8.60 5.36
N TYR A 24 27.85 8.58 4.04
CA TYR A 24 26.91 9.21 3.11
C TYR A 24 26.21 8.13 2.31
N PHE A 25 24.90 8.03 2.45
CA PHE A 25 24.06 7.12 1.70
C PHE A 25 23.49 7.82 0.48
N ASP A 26 23.86 7.35 -0.70
CA ASP A 26 23.44 7.88 -2.01
C ASP A 26 22.34 6.99 -2.61
N VAL A 27 21.14 7.56 -2.80
CA VAL A 27 19.96 6.87 -3.34
C VAL A 27 19.75 7.11 -4.83
N SER A 28 20.65 7.80 -5.53
CA SER A 28 20.52 8.14 -6.96
C SER A 28 20.33 6.93 -7.88
N ASN A 29 20.77 5.75 -7.44
CA ASN A 29 20.65 4.47 -8.16
C ASN A 29 19.49 3.60 -7.66
N LEU A 30 18.64 4.12 -6.78
CA LEU A 30 17.45 3.45 -6.31
C LEU A 30 16.36 3.60 -7.37
N ASN A 31 16.12 2.54 -8.14
CA ASN A 31 15.02 2.56 -9.10
C ASN A 31 13.69 2.54 -8.34
N ASP A 32 12.90 3.60 -8.43
CA ASP A 32 11.48 3.62 -8.05
C ASP A 32 10.67 2.70 -8.99
N LYS A 33 10.92 1.38 -9.00
CA LYS A 33 9.98 0.44 -9.60
C LYS A 33 8.68 0.53 -8.82
N LYS A 34 7.70 1.15 -9.47
CA LYS A 34 6.29 1.43 -9.15
C LYS A 34 5.44 0.23 -8.70
N SER A 35 6.02 -0.92 -8.37
CA SER A 35 5.28 -2.11 -7.97
C SER A 35 5.39 -2.31 -6.46
N ASN A 36 4.29 -2.69 -5.81
CA ASN A 36 4.16 -2.96 -4.37
C ASN A 36 5.06 -4.11 -3.84
N ASP A 37 5.99 -4.60 -4.65
CA ASP A 37 7.04 -5.51 -4.20
C ASP A 37 8.06 -4.71 -3.39
N LYS A 38 8.18 -5.08 -2.12
CA LYS A 38 9.21 -4.56 -1.21
C LYS A 38 10.58 -4.79 -1.82
N GLN A 39 11.11 -3.75 -2.46
CA GLN A 39 12.41 -3.79 -3.08
C GLN A 39 13.43 -4.06 -1.98
N LYS A 40 14.15 -5.17 -2.10
CA LYS A 40 15.29 -5.41 -1.22
C LYS A 40 16.38 -4.46 -1.64
N ILE A 41 16.66 -3.46 -0.82
CA ILE A 41 17.78 -2.56 -1.02
C ILE A 41 19.08 -3.27 -0.63
N ILE A 42 20.13 -3.00 -1.40
CA ILE A 42 21.48 -3.43 -1.06
C ILE A 42 22.43 -2.25 -0.97
N TYR A 43 23.39 -2.38 -0.06
CA TYR A 43 24.39 -1.35 0.22
C TYR A 43 25.73 -1.73 -0.41
N GLN A 44 26.29 -0.82 -1.19
CA GLN A 44 27.58 -1.00 -1.85
C GLN A 44 28.47 0.19 -1.56
N PHE A 45 29.67 -0.04 -1.03
CA PHE A 45 30.65 1.02 -0.88
C PHE A 45 31.13 1.50 -2.26
N ARG A 46 31.18 2.82 -2.45
CA ARG A 46 31.71 3.45 -3.66
C ARG A 46 33.13 3.93 -3.48
N GLU A 47 33.33 4.87 -2.55
CA GLU A 47 34.61 5.54 -2.36
C GLU A 47 34.66 6.24 -1.01
N LYS A 48 35.88 6.62 -0.60
CA LYS A 48 36.12 7.55 0.50
C LYS A 48 36.42 8.92 -0.08
N LYS A 49 35.59 9.92 0.21
CA LYS A 49 35.84 11.32 -0.19
C LYS A 49 37.01 11.92 0.60
N GLY A 50 37.60 12.97 0.05
CA GLY A 50 38.80 13.63 0.61
C GLY A 50 38.60 14.23 2.02
N ASP A 51 37.36 14.42 2.46
CA ASP A 51 36.95 14.83 3.80
C ASP A 51 36.80 13.64 4.78
N SER A 52 37.20 12.42 4.37
CA SER A 52 37.03 11.15 5.07
C SER A 52 35.59 10.61 5.13
N THR A 53 34.67 11.13 4.33
CA THR A 53 33.30 10.62 4.21
C THR A 53 33.25 9.32 3.41
N LEU A 54 32.59 8.30 3.96
CA LEU A 54 32.40 6.98 3.34
C LEU A 54 31.13 6.96 2.50
N MET A 55 31.28 6.94 1.18
CA MET A 55 30.16 6.95 0.24
C MET A 55 29.59 5.54 0.05
N ILE A 56 28.32 5.34 0.37
CA ILE A 56 27.59 4.08 0.24
C ILE A 56 26.46 4.29 -0.77
N ALA A 57 26.49 3.57 -1.89
CA ALA A 57 25.37 3.49 -2.82
C ALA A 57 24.28 2.57 -2.28
N VAL A 58 23.04 3.04 -2.38
CA VAL A 58 21.83 2.28 -2.08
C VAL A 58 21.18 1.90 -3.41
N ILE A 59 21.10 0.61 -3.71
CA ILE A 59 20.62 0.11 -5.01
C ILE A 59 19.54 -0.96 -4.84
N THR A 60 18.66 -1.07 -5.83
CA THR A 60 17.60 -2.10 -5.86
C THR A 60 18.14 -3.46 -6.25
N SER A 61 17.80 -4.49 -5.47
CA SER A 61 18.19 -5.87 -5.76
C SER A 61 17.16 -6.55 -6.68
N GLU A 62 17.58 -6.91 -7.90
CA GLU A 62 16.74 -7.63 -8.87
C GLU A 62 16.67 -9.15 -8.62
N ARG A 63 17.48 -9.66 -7.70
CA ARG A 63 17.55 -11.10 -7.37
C ARG A 63 17.56 -11.29 -5.85
N ARG A 64 17.46 -12.53 -5.37
CA ARG A 64 17.63 -12.92 -3.94
C ARG A 64 19.04 -12.62 -3.36
N LYS A 65 19.77 -11.62 -3.84
CA LYS A 65 21.01 -11.14 -3.21
C LYS A 65 20.64 -10.48 -1.87
N ARG A 66 21.35 -10.88 -0.83
CA ARG A 66 21.19 -10.36 0.54
C ARG A 66 22.33 -9.41 0.85
N ASN A 67 22.08 -8.45 1.73
CA ASN A 67 23.12 -7.61 2.31
C ASN A 67 24.17 -8.47 3.00
N LYS A 68 25.41 -8.35 2.56
CA LYS A 68 26.57 -8.98 3.18
C LYS A 68 27.43 -7.88 3.78
N ILE A 69 27.17 -7.54 5.05
CA ILE A 69 27.95 -6.52 5.78
C ILE A 69 29.45 -6.84 5.75
N LYS A 70 29.81 -8.12 5.78
CA LYS A 70 31.20 -8.60 5.64
C LYS A 70 31.87 -8.17 4.33
N GLU A 71 31.10 -7.98 3.26
CA GLU A 71 31.61 -7.52 1.96
C GLU A 71 31.92 -6.02 2.00
N ILE A 72 31.04 -5.22 2.64
CA ILE A 72 31.25 -3.79 2.88
C ILE A 72 32.46 -3.57 3.79
N LEU A 73 32.61 -4.35 4.86
CA LEU A 73 33.77 -4.32 5.75
C LEU A 73 35.08 -4.59 5.00
N ARG A 74 35.09 -5.58 4.11
CA ARG A 74 36.26 -5.91 3.30
C ARG A 74 36.62 -4.76 2.34
N GLN A 75 35.62 -4.08 1.78
CA GLN A 75 35.82 -2.91 0.92
C GLN A 75 36.42 -1.74 1.71
N PHE A 76 35.90 -1.43 2.89
CA PHE A 76 36.47 -0.41 3.79
C PHE A 76 37.92 -0.70 4.18
N HIS A 77 38.25 -1.96 4.51
CA HIS A 77 39.63 -2.35 4.82
C HIS A 77 40.59 -2.16 3.65
N THR A 78 40.12 -2.33 2.41
CA THR A 78 40.95 -2.14 1.20
C THR A 78 41.33 -0.67 1.03
N GLU A 79 40.47 0.26 1.46
CA GLU A 79 40.71 1.72 1.48
C GLU A 79 41.38 2.21 2.78
N GLY A 80 41.89 1.31 3.62
CA GLY A 80 42.57 1.67 4.87
C GLY A 80 41.65 2.20 5.98
N VAL A 81 40.34 1.93 5.89
CA VAL A 81 39.35 2.33 6.90
C VAL A 81 39.07 1.15 7.83
N GLN A 82 39.25 1.33 9.14
CA GLN A 82 38.90 0.34 10.16
C GLN A 82 37.60 0.75 10.86
N VAL A 83 36.48 0.21 10.38
CA VAL A 83 35.16 0.35 11.02
C VAL A 83 34.74 -1.02 11.53
N ASP A 84 34.16 -1.08 12.72
CA ASP A 84 33.60 -2.33 13.26
C ASP A 84 32.22 -2.65 12.65
N GLU A 85 31.79 -3.90 12.80
CA GLU A 85 30.53 -4.38 12.23
C GLU A 85 29.30 -3.70 12.86
N GLU A 86 29.34 -3.35 14.15
CA GLU A 86 28.21 -2.73 14.84
C GLU A 86 27.99 -1.30 14.37
N THR A 87 29.06 -0.52 14.19
CA THR A 87 28.98 0.86 13.67
C THR A 87 28.34 0.89 12.29
N ILE A 88 28.67 -0.04 11.39
CA ILE A 88 28.03 -0.13 10.06
C ILE A 88 26.57 -0.53 10.19
N ARG A 89 26.24 -1.51 11.04
CA ARG A 89 24.85 -1.91 11.28
C ARG A 89 24.03 -0.75 11.81
N MET A 90 24.59 0.04 12.72
CA MET A 90 23.93 1.20 13.29
C MET A 90 23.77 2.31 12.25
N ALA A 91 24.78 2.58 11.41
CA ALA A 91 24.69 3.55 10.32
C ALA A 91 23.61 3.15 9.30
N ILE A 92 23.60 1.89 8.87
CA ILE A 92 22.55 1.35 8.01
C ILE A 92 21.19 1.45 8.70
N SER A 93 21.08 1.10 9.98
CA SER A 93 19.83 1.20 10.73
C SER A 93 19.32 2.64 10.83
N LEU A 94 20.21 3.62 10.99
CA LEU A 94 19.84 5.04 11.01
C LEU A 94 19.38 5.51 9.63
N PHE A 95 20.07 5.10 8.56
CA PHE A 95 19.62 5.35 7.19
C PHE A 95 18.25 4.72 6.93
N GLU A 96 18.07 3.45 7.28
CA GLU A 96 16.80 2.73 7.13
C GLU A 96 15.70 3.35 8.00
N SER A 97 16.05 4.01 9.11
CA SER A 97 15.09 4.71 9.97
C SER A 97 14.50 6.00 9.36
N GLN A 98 15.10 6.51 8.27
CA GLN A 98 14.46 7.54 7.44
C GLN A 98 13.19 7.00 6.76
N GLY A 99 13.11 5.68 6.58
CA GLY A 99 11.95 4.96 6.09
C GLY A 99 11.12 4.33 7.22
N GLU A 100 9.81 4.27 7.00
CA GLU A 100 8.78 3.60 7.80
C GLU A 100 8.92 3.73 9.32
N ARG A 101 8.23 4.72 9.89
CA ARG A 101 7.51 4.49 11.15
C ARG A 101 6.04 4.48 10.83
N ASP A 102 5.47 3.30 10.74
CA ASP A 102 4.02 3.17 10.85
C ASP A 102 3.59 3.85 12.14
N TYR A 103 2.55 4.66 12.06
CA TYR A 103 2.07 5.41 13.20
C TYR A 103 0.57 5.33 13.29
N PHE A 104 0.08 5.65 14.48
CA PHE A 104 -1.34 5.81 14.70
C PHE A 104 -1.67 7.29 14.75
N ILE A 105 -2.83 7.64 14.20
CA ILE A 105 -3.48 8.92 14.45
C ILE A 105 -4.68 8.66 15.36
N ASN A 106 -4.74 9.33 16.51
CA ASN A 106 -5.90 9.29 17.38
C ASN A 106 -7.01 10.17 16.81
N LYS A 107 -8.19 9.57 16.60
CA LYS A 107 -9.36 10.28 16.05
C LYS A 107 -9.93 11.35 16.99
N ASP A 108 -9.64 11.25 18.29
CA ASP A 108 -10.01 12.24 19.32
C ASP A 108 -8.94 12.25 20.43
N ALA A 109 -7.76 12.82 20.10
CA ALA A 109 -6.67 12.95 21.06
C ALA A 109 -7.04 13.83 22.26
N HIS A 110 -7.85 14.86 22.05
CA HIS A 110 -8.20 15.81 23.09
C HIS A 110 -8.98 15.15 24.22
N SER A 111 -10.09 14.48 23.91
CA SER A 111 -10.89 13.80 24.94
C SER A 111 -10.10 12.68 25.61
N PHE A 112 -9.37 11.89 24.82
CA PHE A 112 -8.55 10.80 25.33
C PHE A 112 -7.50 11.28 26.34
N LEU A 113 -6.67 12.25 25.97
CA LEU A 113 -5.60 12.75 26.84
C LEU A 113 -6.16 13.45 28.08
N LYS A 114 -7.28 14.15 27.95
CA LYS A 114 -7.96 14.79 29.08
C LYS A 114 -8.49 13.75 30.08
N GLU A 115 -9.07 12.66 29.60
CA GLU A 115 -9.52 11.55 30.43
C GLU A 115 -8.34 10.87 31.14
N GLN A 116 -7.27 10.54 30.40
CA GLN A 116 -6.07 9.92 30.98
C GLN A 116 -5.42 10.81 32.04
N PHE A 117 -5.36 12.12 31.79
CA PHE A 117 -4.86 13.07 32.77
C PHE A 117 -5.75 13.14 34.02
N GLY A 118 -7.08 13.11 33.84
CA GLY A 118 -8.03 13.03 34.96
C GLY A 118 -7.85 11.77 35.80
N LEU A 119 -7.67 10.61 35.17
CA LEU A 119 -7.39 9.35 35.86
C LEU A 119 -6.05 9.39 36.60
N TRP A 120 -5.01 9.97 35.99
CA TRP A 120 -3.71 10.14 36.62
C TRP A 120 -3.79 11.05 37.86
N ILE A 121 -4.52 12.18 37.76
CA ILE A 121 -4.83 13.07 38.90
C ILE A 121 -5.48 12.24 40.01
N CYS A 122 -6.52 11.47 39.71
CA CYS A 122 -7.18 10.63 40.71
C CYS A 122 -6.20 9.63 41.34
N GLN A 123 -5.43 8.88 40.56
CA GLN A 123 -4.51 7.86 41.08
C GLN A 123 -3.41 8.43 41.97
N ASN A 124 -2.88 9.61 41.64
CA ASN A 124 -1.72 10.17 42.32
C ASN A 124 -2.09 11.17 43.44
N LEU A 125 -3.32 11.68 43.46
CA LEU A 125 -3.74 12.71 44.41
C LEU A 125 -4.77 12.21 45.44
N TYR A 126 -5.52 11.14 45.16
CA TYR A 126 -6.45 10.52 46.12
C TYR A 126 -5.75 9.53 47.06
N ASP A 127 -4.61 9.90 47.66
CA ASP A 127 -4.06 9.14 48.77
C ASP A 127 -4.78 9.55 50.08
N ARG A 128 -5.40 8.59 50.77
CA ARG A 128 -6.40 8.83 51.84
C ARG A 128 -5.83 9.46 53.12
N GLY A 129 -4.52 9.72 53.18
CA GLY A 129 -3.82 10.27 54.35
C GLY A 129 -3.16 11.64 54.13
N ILE A 130 -3.20 12.23 52.93
CA ILE A 130 -2.48 13.49 52.65
C ILE A 130 -3.38 14.70 52.95
N VAL A 131 -2.95 15.52 53.91
CA VAL A 131 -3.52 16.85 54.17
C VAL A 131 -2.78 17.86 53.29
N TRP A 132 -3.49 18.42 52.31
CA TRP A 132 -2.94 19.37 51.35
C TRP A 132 -2.89 20.78 51.95
N ASN A 133 -1.74 21.45 51.85
CA ASN A 133 -1.61 22.85 52.22
C ASN A 133 -1.91 23.79 51.03
N GLU A 134 -2.14 25.08 51.29
CA GLU A 134 -2.56 26.05 50.27
C GLU A 134 -1.54 26.21 49.12
N GLU A 135 -0.25 26.11 49.42
CA GLU A 135 0.81 26.19 48.42
C GLU A 135 0.81 24.99 47.47
N GLN A 136 0.60 23.78 48.00
CA GLN A 136 0.47 22.56 47.21
C GLN A 136 -0.77 22.60 46.32
N VAL A 137 -1.90 23.12 46.81
CA VAL A 137 -3.12 23.31 46.01
C VAL A 137 -2.86 24.26 44.84
N LYS A 138 -2.19 25.40 45.09
CA LYS A 138 -1.83 26.35 44.02
C LYS A 138 -0.88 25.74 42.98
N LYS A 139 0.13 24.97 43.41
CA LYS A 139 1.02 24.24 42.51
C LYS A 139 0.26 23.22 41.66
N MET A 140 -0.70 22.51 42.23
CA MET A 140 -1.54 21.55 41.49
C MET A 140 -2.46 22.23 40.49
N GLN A 141 -3.08 23.36 40.84
CA GLN A 141 -3.86 24.16 39.89
C GLN A 141 -3.00 24.66 38.73
N ALA A 142 -1.76 25.08 39.01
CA ALA A 142 -0.81 25.48 37.98
C ALA A 142 -0.43 24.31 37.06
N LEU A 143 -0.11 23.13 37.63
CA LEU A 143 0.16 21.91 36.86
C LEU A 143 -1.04 21.53 35.99
N GLN A 144 -2.24 21.50 36.55
CA GLN A 144 -3.46 21.17 35.82
C GLN A 144 -3.68 22.12 34.64
N LYS A 145 -3.47 23.42 34.84
CA LYS A 145 -3.57 24.42 33.77
C LYS A 145 -2.54 24.17 32.68
N ILE A 146 -1.27 23.95 33.03
CA ILE A 146 -0.20 23.69 32.06
C ILE A 146 -0.49 22.40 31.29
N SER A 147 -0.85 21.31 31.99
CA SER A 147 -1.17 20.03 31.37
C SER A 147 -2.34 20.15 30.39
N LEU A 148 -3.42 20.84 30.76
CA LEU A 148 -4.55 21.06 29.84
C LEU A 148 -4.17 21.90 28.61
N GLN A 149 -3.29 22.89 28.77
CA GLN A 149 -2.76 23.67 27.64
C GLN A 149 -1.88 22.80 26.72
N THR A 150 -1.01 21.97 27.29
CA THR A 150 -0.19 21.02 26.54
C THR A 150 -1.06 20.00 25.80
N ILE A 151 -2.09 19.46 26.45
CA ILE A 151 -3.06 18.55 25.82
C ILE A 151 -3.74 19.24 24.64
N SER A 152 -4.19 20.49 24.80
CA SER A 152 -4.78 21.26 23.71
C SER A 152 -3.82 21.41 22.52
N LEU A 153 -2.54 21.72 22.78
CA LEU A 153 -1.54 21.88 21.72
C LEU A 153 -1.27 20.56 20.98
N ILE A 154 -1.09 19.46 21.70
CA ILE A 154 -0.87 18.13 21.10
C ILE A 154 -2.10 17.73 20.28
N SER A 155 -3.30 17.99 20.79
CA SER A 155 -4.53 17.62 20.12
C SER A 155 -4.72 18.40 18.82
N GLN A 156 -4.38 19.69 18.80
CA GLN A 156 -4.39 20.49 17.57
C GLN A 156 -3.45 19.89 16.51
N PHE A 157 -2.25 19.47 16.91
CA PHE A 157 -1.33 18.81 15.98
C PHE A 157 -1.91 17.50 15.43
N GLU A 158 -2.53 16.69 16.29
CA GLU A 158 -3.17 15.44 15.88
C GLU A 158 -4.37 15.68 14.94
N GLU A 159 -5.16 16.72 15.20
CA GLU A 159 -6.28 17.15 14.35
C GLU A 159 -5.80 17.55 12.95
N GLU A 160 -4.66 18.25 12.85
CA GLU A 160 -4.05 18.56 11.55
C GLU A 160 -3.61 17.29 10.80
N LEU A 161 -3.00 16.32 11.50
CA LEU A 161 -2.65 15.03 10.89
C LEU A 161 -3.90 14.29 10.40
N LEU A 162 -4.98 14.31 11.19
CA LEU A 162 -6.28 13.75 10.82
C LEU A 162 -6.85 14.41 9.55
N HIS A 163 -6.76 15.74 9.46
CA HIS A 163 -7.20 16.49 8.28
C HIS A 163 -6.37 16.14 7.04
N ILE A 164 -5.05 16.04 7.16
CA ILE A 164 -4.16 15.63 6.07
C ILE A 164 -4.47 14.19 5.64
N TRP A 165 -4.67 13.30 6.60
CA TRP A 165 -4.97 11.89 6.35
C TRP A 165 -6.29 11.73 5.58
N ASN A 166 -7.35 12.41 6.01
CA ASN A 166 -8.67 12.32 5.40
C ASN A 166 -8.86 13.22 4.16
N LYS A 167 -7.84 14.02 3.80
CA LYS A 167 -7.91 14.88 2.61
C LYS A 167 -8.14 14.02 1.35
N PRO A 168 -9.18 14.34 0.53
CA PRO A 168 -9.42 13.66 -0.73
C PRO A 168 -8.16 13.63 -1.59
N LYS A 169 -7.83 12.47 -2.15
CA LYS A 169 -6.64 12.31 -2.99
C LYS A 169 -6.96 12.71 -4.42
N PHE A 170 -6.00 13.40 -5.05
CA PHE A 170 -6.11 13.78 -6.45
C PHE A 170 -5.79 12.59 -7.36
N ILE A 171 -6.50 12.51 -8.49
CA ILE A 171 -6.21 11.53 -9.53
C ILE A 171 -4.98 12.01 -10.31
N LEU A 172 -3.86 11.31 -10.16
CA LEU A 172 -2.61 11.65 -10.85
C LEU A 172 -2.59 11.15 -12.30
N LYS A 173 -3.25 10.03 -12.58
CA LYS A 173 -3.29 9.40 -13.90
C LYS A 173 -4.59 8.63 -14.08
N ALA A 174 -5.24 8.82 -15.22
CA ALA A 174 -6.40 8.05 -15.66
C ALA A 174 -6.15 7.53 -17.07
N ASN A 175 -6.27 6.21 -17.25
CA ASN A 175 -6.25 5.54 -18.54
C ASN A 175 -7.43 4.57 -18.59
N TYR A 176 -7.80 4.22 -19.81
CA TYR A 176 -8.92 3.37 -20.15
C TYR A 176 -8.43 2.19 -20.97
N VAL A 177 -9.00 1.03 -20.67
CA VAL A 177 -8.80 -0.20 -21.42
C VAL A 177 -10.12 -0.52 -22.11
N ILE A 178 -10.12 -0.52 -23.44
CA ILE A 178 -11.35 -0.62 -24.26
C ILE A 178 -11.13 -1.69 -25.31
N THR A 179 -12.07 -2.61 -25.49
CA THR A 179 -11.97 -3.67 -26.50
C THR A 179 -12.17 -3.13 -27.91
N LEU A 180 -11.48 -3.74 -28.88
CA LEU A 180 -11.52 -3.29 -30.29
C LEU A 180 -12.94 -3.26 -30.86
N ASP A 181 -13.79 -4.24 -30.53
CA ASP A 181 -15.18 -4.31 -30.98
C ASP A 181 -16.02 -3.10 -30.53
N ARG A 182 -15.82 -2.61 -29.30
CA ARG A 182 -16.52 -1.41 -28.80
C ARG A 182 -16.11 -0.15 -29.54
N ILE A 183 -14.84 -0.04 -29.94
CA ILE A 183 -14.35 1.06 -30.77
C ILE A 183 -14.92 0.92 -32.19
N ALA A 184 -14.82 -0.27 -32.78
CA ALA A 184 -15.27 -0.59 -34.14
C ALA A 184 -16.75 -0.28 -34.39
N GLN A 185 -17.61 -0.54 -33.40
CA GLN A 185 -19.04 -0.25 -33.47
C GLN A 185 -19.35 1.25 -33.56
N LYS A 186 -18.44 2.11 -33.10
CA LYS A 186 -18.61 3.57 -33.08
C LYS A 186 -17.90 4.23 -34.25
N ASP A 187 -16.65 3.86 -34.49
CA ASP A 187 -15.81 4.42 -35.53
C ASP A 187 -14.70 3.41 -35.93
N SER A 188 -14.85 2.83 -37.12
CA SER A 188 -13.90 1.90 -37.70
C SER A 188 -12.61 2.56 -38.22
N ASP A 189 -12.63 3.86 -38.52
CA ASP A 189 -11.45 4.56 -39.06
C ASP A 189 -10.38 4.75 -37.99
N ILE A 190 -10.78 4.91 -36.73
CA ILE A 190 -9.88 4.97 -35.58
C ILE A 190 -9.06 3.68 -35.44
N LEU A 191 -9.60 2.51 -35.81
CA LEU A 191 -8.88 1.24 -35.74
C LEU A 191 -7.66 1.21 -36.65
N ARG A 192 -7.78 1.75 -37.86
CA ARG A 192 -6.64 1.84 -38.80
C ARG A 192 -5.55 2.75 -38.26
N ARG A 193 -5.94 3.85 -37.63
CA ARG A 193 -5.01 4.79 -36.98
C ARG A 193 -4.32 4.13 -35.80
N LEU A 194 -5.07 3.43 -34.95
CA LEU A 194 -4.51 2.60 -33.88
C LEU A 194 -3.50 1.60 -34.45
N ALA A 195 -3.86 0.80 -35.44
CA ALA A 195 -2.97 -0.20 -36.04
C ALA A 195 -1.65 0.39 -36.56
N SER A 196 -1.70 1.59 -37.15
CA SER A 196 -0.52 2.30 -37.65
C SER A 196 0.30 3.05 -36.59
N HIS A 197 -0.24 3.22 -35.38
CA HIS A 197 0.37 4.04 -34.33
C HIS A 197 1.59 3.33 -33.70
N PRO A 198 2.70 4.04 -33.39
CA PRO A 198 3.90 3.44 -32.79
C PRO A 198 3.64 2.72 -31.45
N GLY A 199 2.61 3.11 -30.72
CA GLY A 199 2.15 2.45 -29.49
C GLY A 199 1.61 1.02 -29.71
N SER A 200 1.24 0.65 -30.93
CA SER A 200 0.71 -0.68 -31.24
C SER A 200 1.71 -1.79 -31.04
N GLN A 201 3.00 -1.55 -31.31
CA GLN A 201 4.01 -2.57 -31.03
C GLN A 201 4.08 -2.89 -29.52
N ILE A 202 4.05 -1.86 -28.68
CA ILE A 202 4.04 -2.00 -27.22
C ILE A 202 2.79 -2.76 -26.77
N GLN A 203 1.63 -2.43 -27.34
CA GLN A 203 0.37 -3.08 -27.04
C GLN A 203 0.36 -4.57 -27.44
N ILE A 204 0.93 -4.92 -28.59
CA ILE A 204 1.07 -6.31 -29.05
C ILE A 204 2.01 -7.09 -28.14
N ASP A 205 3.13 -6.49 -27.74
CA ASP A 205 4.07 -7.12 -26.83
C ASP A 205 3.40 -7.41 -25.46
N GLU A 206 2.57 -6.48 -24.97
CA GLU A 206 1.74 -6.70 -23.77
C GLU A 206 0.71 -7.82 -23.98
N TRP A 207 0.04 -7.88 -25.13
CA TRP A 207 -0.88 -8.98 -25.44
C TRP A 207 -0.19 -10.35 -25.47
N ARG A 208 1.03 -10.43 -26.00
CA ARG A 208 1.85 -11.65 -25.98
C ARG A 208 2.24 -12.04 -24.56
N GLU A 209 2.69 -11.08 -23.74
CA GLU A 209 3.05 -11.33 -22.33
C GLU A 209 1.86 -11.86 -21.52
N LEU A 210 0.65 -11.33 -21.78
CA LEU A 210 -0.59 -11.76 -21.16
C LEU A 210 -1.16 -13.06 -21.75
N GLY A 211 -0.57 -13.58 -22.83
CA GLY A 211 -1.03 -14.79 -23.53
C GLY A 211 -2.35 -14.62 -24.27
N LEU A 212 -2.69 -13.39 -24.67
CA LEU A 212 -3.90 -13.08 -25.44
C LEU A 212 -3.73 -13.36 -26.94
N VAL A 213 -2.48 -13.29 -27.44
CA VAL A 213 -2.12 -13.58 -28.84
C VAL A 213 -0.84 -14.42 -28.89
N ASN A 214 -0.60 -15.07 -30.02
CA ASN A 214 0.60 -15.86 -30.25
C ASN A 214 1.81 -14.97 -30.65
N GLU A 215 3.01 -15.53 -30.61
CA GLU A 215 4.26 -14.85 -30.98
C GLU A 215 4.28 -14.38 -32.44
N ASP A 216 3.62 -15.10 -33.34
CA ASP A 216 3.53 -14.80 -34.77
C ASP A 216 2.49 -13.72 -35.11
N PHE A 217 1.62 -13.36 -34.16
CA PHE A 217 0.56 -12.38 -34.34
C PHE A 217 1.10 -11.03 -34.83
N GLN A 218 0.48 -10.48 -35.86
CA GLN A 218 0.72 -9.15 -36.42
C GLN A 218 -0.50 -8.26 -36.22
N ILE A 219 -0.28 -6.94 -36.14
CA ILE A 219 -1.38 -5.99 -35.95
C ILE A 219 -2.41 -6.04 -37.08
N THR A 220 -2.01 -6.43 -38.29
CA THR A 220 -2.91 -6.61 -39.43
C THR A 220 -3.91 -7.75 -39.24
N ASP A 221 -3.61 -8.72 -38.38
CA ASP A 221 -4.45 -9.88 -38.14
C ASP A 221 -5.75 -9.51 -37.41
N ILE A 222 -5.84 -8.29 -36.85
CA ILE A 222 -7.10 -7.76 -36.31
C ILE A 222 -8.13 -7.46 -37.40
N PHE A 223 -7.73 -7.43 -38.68
CA PHE A 223 -8.62 -7.21 -39.81
C PHE A 223 -8.86 -8.52 -40.58
N GLU A 224 -10.09 -8.71 -41.04
CA GLU A 224 -10.45 -9.77 -42.01
C GLU A 224 -10.27 -9.24 -43.43
N GLU A 225 -9.70 -10.08 -44.31
CA GLU A 225 -9.61 -9.77 -45.74
C GLU A 225 -11.02 -9.63 -46.33
N GLY A 226 -11.27 -8.50 -47.02
CA GLY A 226 -12.57 -8.20 -47.62
C GLY A 226 -13.03 -9.27 -48.61
N SER A 227 -14.34 -9.48 -48.70
CA SER A 227 -14.95 -10.38 -49.69
C SER A 227 -15.38 -9.60 -50.93
N GLU A 228 -15.61 -10.27 -52.07
CA GLU A 228 -16.13 -9.63 -53.29
C GLU A 228 -17.46 -8.86 -53.06
N SER A 229 -18.20 -9.19 -52.02
CA SER A 229 -19.46 -8.56 -51.61
C SER A 229 -19.32 -7.37 -50.64
N SER A 230 -18.19 -7.24 -49.94
CA SER A 230 -17.88 -6.15 -49.01
C SER A 230 -16.37 -5.84 -49.06
N PRO A 231 -15.94 -4.83 -49.85
CA PRO A 231 -14.53 -4.51 -50.05
C PRO A 231 -13.83 -3.90 -48.83
N GLU A 232 -14.59 -3.52 -47.80
CA GLU A 232 -14.07 -2.89 -46.59
C GLU A 232 -13.59 -3.96 -45.60
N GLU A 233 -12.34 -3.82 -45.14
CA GLU A 233 -11.75 -4.62 -44.07
C GLU A 233 -12.63 -4.54 -42.80
N SER A 234 -13.15 -5.68 -42.37
CA SER A 234 -13.91 -5.80 -41.12
C SER A 234 -13.00 -6.25 -39.98
N LEU A 235 -13.40 -5.98 -38.74
CA LEU A 235 -12.67 -6.46 -37.56
C LEU A 235 -12.78 -7.99 -37.48
N SER A 236 -11.65 -8.67 -37.32
CA SER A 236 -11.57 -10.12 -37.22
C SER A 236 -12.34 -10.64 -36.02
N GLY A 237 -13.25 -11.59 -36.26
CA GLY A 237 -14.06 -12.20 -35.20
C GLY A 237 -13.23 -12.93 -34.14
N SER A 238 -12.00 -13.34 -34.46
CA SER A 238 -11.11 -14.02 -33.51
C SER A 238 -10.39 -13.06 -32.56
N TYR A 239 -10.22 -11.80 -32.96
CA TYR A 239 -9.43 -10.80 -32.25
C TYR A 239 -10.21 -9.54 -31.87
N CYS A 240 -11.51 -9.50 -32.16
CA CYS A 240 -12.35 -8.33 -31.92
C CYS A 240 -12.46 -7.93 -30.44
N HIS A 241 -12.24 -8.87 -29.51
CA HIS A 241 -12.27 -8.59 -28.07
C HIS A 241 -10.90 -8.27 -27.46
N LEU A 242 -9.86 -8.07 -28.28
CA LEU A 242 -8.57 -7.65 -27.75
C LEU A 242 -8.67 -6.25 -27.10
N PRO A 243 -8.11 -6.06 -25.89
CA PRO A 243 -8.18 -4.79 -25.18
C PRO A 243 -7.09 -3.81 -25.63
N ILE A 244 -7.43 -2.56 -25.87
CA ILE A 244 -6.49 -1.46 -26.11
C ILE A 244 -6.35 -0.62 -24.84
N ASP A 245 -5.13 -0.47 -24.31
CA ASP A 245 -4.80 0.48 -23.25
C ASP A 245 -4.41 1.84 -23.83
N THR A 246 -5.29 2.83 -23.64
CA THR A 246 -5.05 4.24 -24.00
C THR A 246 -3.78 4.86 -23.38
N ASN A 247 -3.16 4.20 -22.40
CA ASN A 247 -1.84 4.58 -21.90
C ASN A 247 -0.76 4.64 -23.00
N TYR A 248 -0.85 3.78 -24.01
CA TYR A 248 0.10 3.72 -25.13
C TYR A 248 -0.28 4.62 -26.33
N PHE A 249 -1.47 5.23 -26.27
CA PHE A 249 -2.08 6.01 -27.37
C PHE A 249 -2.58 7.37 -26.85
N LYS A 250 -1.67 8.14 -26.22
CA LYS A 250 -2.05 9.37 -25.50
C LYS A 250 -2.58 10.50 -26.39
N ASP A 251 -2.09 10.56 -27.60
CA ASP A 251 -2.54 11.43 -28.68
C ASP A 251 -3.95 11.07 -29.17
N LEU A 252 -4.28 9.78 -29.23
CA LEU A 252 -5.61 9.29 -29.65
C LEU A 252 -6.60 9.15 -28.48
N GLN A 253 -6.15 9.24 -27.23
CA GLN A 253 -6.99 9.00 -26.06
C GLN A 253 -8.26 9.86 -26.07
N THR A 254 -8.15 11.17 -26.26
CA THR A 254 -9.32 12.08 -26.22
C THR A 254 -10.34 11.73 -27.31
N GLU A 255 -9.85 11.36 -28.49
CA GLU A 255 -10.69 10.97 -29.62
C GLU A 255 -11.44 9.66 -29.34
N ILE A 256 -10.73 8.64 -28.86
CA ILE A 256 -11.32 7.36 -28.45
C ILE A 256 -12.39 7.58 -27.39
N LEU A 257 -12.13 8.42 -26.38
CA LEU A 257 -13.10 8.69 -25.31
C LEU A 257 -14.31 9.48 -25.80
N SER A 258 -14.16 10.31 -26.83
CA SER A 258 -15.27 11.08 -27.42
C SER A 258 -16.28 10.20 -28.17
N LEU A 259 -15.95 8.94 -28.45
CA LEU A 259 -16.87 7.95 -29.02
C LEU A 259 -17.98 7.53 -28.04
N PHE A 260 -17.85 7.85 -26.75
CA PHE A 260 -18.75 7.43 -25.69
C PHE A 260 -19.42 8.65 -25.04
N ASP A 261 -20.72 8.84 -25.29
CA ASP A 261 -21.50 9.97 -24.75
C ASP A 261 -21.50 10.02 -23.22
N ASN A 262 -21.60 8.86 -22.57
CA ASN A 262 -21.56 8.72 -21.13
C ASN A 262 -20.58 7.63 -20.71
N LEU A 263 -19.29 7.98 -20.77
CA LEU A 263 -18.19 7.07 -20.43
C LEU A 263 -18.42 6.38 -19.08
N ASP A 264 -18.92 7.08 -18.06
CA ASP A 264 -19.09 6.53 -16.72
C ASP A 264 -20.10 5.36 -16.65
N GLN A 265 -21.11 5.37 -17.52
CA GLN A 265 -22.12 4.30 -17.63
C GLN A 265 -21.65 3.12 -18.48
N GLU A 266 -20.71 3.36 -19.39
CA GLU A 266 -20.14 2.34 -20.29
C GLU A 266 -19.00 1.54 -19.62
N LEU A 267 -18.46 2.02 -18.50
CA LEU A 267 -17.40 1.36 -17.76
C LEU A 267 -17.90 0.13 -16.98
N ASP A 268 -17.36 -1.04 -17.33
CA ASP A 268 -17.66 -2.30 -16.63
C ASP A 268 -16.85 -2.48 -15.34
N GLY A 269 -15.73 -1.76 -15.18
CA GLY A 269 -14.78 -2.02 -14.10
C GLY A 269 -13.79 -0.90 -13.86
N TRP A 270 -13.22 -0.90 -12.65
CA TRP A 270 -12.31 0.15 -12.16
C TRP A 270 -11.08 -0.52 -11.54
N LEU A 271 -9.89 -0.15 -12.03
CA LEU A 271 -8.62 -0.53 -11.42
C LEU A 271 -7.99 0.70 -10.76
N ILE A 272 -7.96 0.71 -9.42
CA ILE A 272 -7.48 1.85 -8.64
C ILE A 272 -6.16 1.49 -7.98
N LYS A 273 -5.11 2.21 -8.37
CA LYS A 273 -3.81 2.14 -7.70
C LYS A 273 -3.70 3.25 -6.67
N SER A 274 -3.96 2.93 -5.41
CA SER A 274 -3.78 3.82 -4.27
C SER A 274 -3.66 3.01 -2.98
N GLU A 275 -3.37 3.68 -1.87
CA GLU A 275 -3.60 3.13 -0.54
C GLU A 275 -5.12 2.85 -0.40
N ASN A 276 -5.50 1.63 -0.02
CA ASN A 276 -6.89 1.17 -0.17
C ASN A 276 -7.88 1.88 0.77
N TYR A 277 -7.47 2.39 1.94
CA TYR A 277 -8.32 3.25 2.75
C TYR A 277 -8.67 4.53 2.00
N GLN A 278 -7.67 5.14 1.35
CA GLN A 278 -7.84 6.37 0.56
C GLN A 278 -8.65 6.11 -0.72
N ALA A 279 -8.42 4.98 -1.38
CA ALA A 279 -9.20 4.56 -2.55
C ALA A 279 -10.69 4.42 -2.20
N LEU A 280 -10.99 3.69 -1.11
CA LEU A 280 -12.37 3.46 -0.65
C LEU A 280 -13.06 4.77 -0.30
N ASN A 281 -12.39 5.68 0.43
CA ASN A 281 -12.94 7.01 0.71
C ASN A 281 -13.23 7.82 -0.55
N THR A 282 -12.35 7.74 -1.56
CA THR A 282 -12.52 8.50 -2.81
C THR A 282 -13.73 8.00 -3.61
N ILE A 283 -13.96 6.69 -3.65
CA ILE A 283 -15.07 6.10 -4.41
C ILE A 283 -16.37 5.98 -3.60
N LEU A 284 -16.31 6.14 -2.28
CA LEU A 284 -17.46 5.99 -1.38
C LEU A 284 -18.70 6.77 -1.83
N PRO A 285 -18.64 8.07 -2.19
CA PRO A 285 -19.83 8.81 -2.61
C PRO A 285 -20.55 8.21 -3.83
N LYS A 286 -19.81 7.51 -4.71
CA LYS A 286 -20.36 6.88 -5.91
C LYS A 286 -20.97 5.52 -5.63
N PHE A 287 -20.34 4.72 -4.77
CA PHE A 287 -20.70 3.32 -4.54
C PHE A 287 -21.41 3.04 -3.21
N GLN A 288 -21.69 4.06 -2.41
CA GLN A 288 -22.40 3.93 -1.14
C GLN A 288 -23.69 3.10 -1.30
N ASN A 289 -23.83 2.04 -0.51
CA ASN A 289 -24.95 1.10 -0.52
C ASN A 289 -25.22 0.41 -1.88
N ARG A 290 -24.25 0.32 -2.78
CA ARG A 290 -24.44 -0.25 -4.14
C ARG A 290 -23.68 -1.54 -4.39
N VAL A 291 -22.63 -1.84 -3.61
CA VAL A 291 -21.81 -3.02 -3.87
C VAL A 291 -22.48 -4.27 -3.32
N GLN A 292 -22.73 -5.24 -4.19
CA GLN A 292 -23.40 -6.48 -3.81
C GLN A 292 -22.45 -7.49 -3.16
N THR A 293 -21.19 -7.54 -3.60
CA THR A 293 -20.21 -8.51 -3.09
C THR A 293 -18.86 -7.83 -2.90
N ILE A 294 -18.27 -8.01 -1.72
CA ILE A 294 -16.88 -7.63 -1.44
C ILE A 294 -16.08 -8.89 -1.15
N TYR A 295 -14.93 -9.06 -1.78
CA TYR A 295 -13.96 -10.09 -1.44
C TYR A 295 -12.62 -9.45 -1.12
N ILE A 296 -12.05 -9.78 0.03
CA ILE A 296 -10.72 -9.31 0.42
C ILE A 296 -9.84 -10.46 0.92
N ASP A 297 -8.56 -10.40 0.56
CA ASP A 297 -7.50 -11.28 1.05
C ASP A 297 -6.42 -10.44 1.76
N PRO A 298 -6.72 -9.92 2.97
CA PRO A 298 -5.76 -9.13 3.72
C PRO A 298 -4.51 -9.95 4.07
N PRO A 299 -3.37 -9.28 4.32
CA PRO A 299 -2.16 -9.98 4.74
C PRO A 299 -2.44 -10.78 6.02
N PHE A 300 -2.02 -12.05 6.06
CA PHE A 300 -2.24 -12.89 7.25
C PHE A 300 -1.42 -12.41 8.45
N ASN A 301 -2.01 -12.52 9.63
CA ASN A 301 -1.39 -12.15 10.89
C ASN A 301 -0.37 -13.21 11.36
N ARG A 302 0.62 -13.57 10.55
CA ARG A 302 1.58 -14.66 10.84
C ARG A 302 2.63 -14.28 11.87
N GLU A 303 2.86 -15.13 12.88
CA GLU A 303 3.85 -14.93 13.97
C GLU A 303 5.32 -14.88 13.53
N GLN A 304 5.65 -15.30 12.30
CA GLN A 304 7.02 -15.24 11.76
C GLN A 304 7.06 -14.43 10.46
N ASP A 305 8.10 -13.60 10.37
CA ASP A 305 8.40 -12.67 9.28
C ASP A 305 8.52 -13.36 7.91
N PRO A 306 7.85 -12.81 6.87
CA PRO A 306 8.50 -12.69 5.58
C PRO A 306 8.29 -11.27 5.02
N GLY A 307 9.08 -10.33 5.53
CA GLY A 307 9.35 -9.04 4.94
C GLY A 307 8.47 -7.87 5.39
N TYR A 308 7.70 -7.91 6.47
CA TYR A 308 6.94 -6.73 6.95
C TYR A 308 7.67 -6.05 8.10
N SER A 309 7.84 -4.72 8.05
CA SER A 309 8.68 -3.94 8.98
C SER A 309 7.90 -3.16 10.03
N TYR A 310 6.76 -3.67 10.48
CA TYR A 310 6.12 -3.11 11.67
C TYR A 310 6.73 -3.72 12.94
N SER A 311 6.76 -2.92 14.01
CA SER A 311 7.19 -3.38 15.34
C SER A 311 6.33 -4.56 15.79
N VAL A 312 6.95 -5.73 15.96
CA VAL A 312 6.28 -6.99 16.34
C VAL A 312 5.71 -6.98 17.76
N LYS A 313 5.93 -5.92 18.55
CA LYS A 313 5.44 -5.80 19.93
C LYS A 313 3.93 -5.54 20.03
N TYR A 314 3.30 -4.97 18.99
CA TYR A 314 1.86 -4.61 18.98
C TYR A 314 1.13 -5.10 17.71
N LYS A 315 1.64 -6.18 17.12
CA LYS A 315 1.22 -6.73 15.81
C LYS A 315 -0.29 -6.89 15.65
N ASP A 316 -0.96 -7.44 16.67
CA ASP A 316 -2.40 -7.70 16.59
C ASP A 316 -3.21 -6.41 16.60
N ALA A 317 -2.82 -5.42 17.42
CA ALA A 317 -3.48 -4.12 17.48
C ALA A 317 -3.29 -3.32 16.17
N HIS A 318 -2.07 -3.33 15.60
CA HIS A 318 -1.81 -2.71 14.30
C HIS A 318 -2.66 -3.33 13.19
N TRP A 319 -2.64 -4.66 13.10
CA TRP A 319 -3.36 -5.39 12.06
C TRP A 319 -4.88 -5.24 12.19
N THR A 320 -5.40 -5.31 13.41
CA THR A 320 -6.82 -5.16 13.71
C THR A 320 -7.28 -3.73 13.38
N THR A 321 -6.53 -2.69 13.76
CA THR A 321 -6.86 -1.29 13.43
C THR A 321 -6.84 -1.05 11.91
N LEU A 322 -5.84 -1.60 11.21
CA LEU A 322 -5.76 -1.53 9.75
C LEU A 322 -7.02 -2.11 9.10
N LEU A 323 -7.47 -3.29 9.55
CA LEU A 323 -8.67 -3.94 9.05
C LEU A 323 -9.95 -3.18 9.41
N GLU A 324 -10.12 -2.82 10.69
CA GLU A 324 -11.26 -2.07 11.20
C GLU A 324 -11.53 -0.83 10.36
N ASN A 325 -10.52 0.00 10.12
CA ASN A 325 -10.67 1.23 9.34
C ASN A 325 -11.19 0.98 7.91
N ARG A 326 -10.84 -0.15 7.29
CA ARG A 326 -11.26 -0.50 5.92
C ARG A 326 -12.61 -1.20 5.91
N LEU A 327 -12.87 -2.07 6.87
CA LEU A 327 -14.14 -2.78 7.01
C LEU A 327 -15.30 -1.83 7.29
N GLN A 328 -15.07 -0.75 8.04
CA GLN A 328 -16.07 0.31 8.22
C GLN A 328 -16.44 1.02 6.91
N LEU A 329 -15.47 1.28 6.03
CA LEU A 329 -15.76 1.83 4.71
C LEU A 329 -16.44 0.79 3.81
N ALA A 330 -16.01 -0.46 3.91
CA ALA A 330 -16.62 -1.57 3.19
C ALA A 330 -18.11 -1.71 3.55
N GLN A 331 -18.47 -1.58 4.83
CA GLN A 331 -19.86 -1.57 5.29
C GLN A 331 -20.70 -0.47 4.63
N GLN A 332 -20.16 0.75 4.53
CA GLN A 332 -20.89 1.87 3.93
C GLN A 332 -21.08 1.72 2.42
N ILE A 333 -20.18 1.00 1.75
CA ILE A 333 -20.24 0.77 0.30
C ILE A 333 -21.13 -0.46 -0.03
N LEU A 334 -21.18 -1.44 0.88
CA LEU A 334 -21.97 -2.64 0.72
C LEU A 334 -23.48 -2.32 0.71
N SER A 335 -24.23 -2.92 -0.20
CA SER A 335 -25.69 -2.80 -0.19
C SER A 335 -26.30 -3.56 1.00
N GLU A 336 -27.54 -3.24 1.36
CA GLU A 336 -28.25 -3.89 2.49
C GLU A 336 -28.36 -5.43 2.32
N SER A 337 -28.44 -5.90 1.08
CA SER A 337 -28.49 -7.33 0.74
C SER A 337 -27.13 -7.91 0.34
N GLY A 338 -26.06 -7.12 0.48
CA GLY A 338 -24.72 -7.49 0.03
C GLY A 338 -23.99 -8.40 1.01
N CYS A 339 -22.97 -9.10 0.51
CA CYS A 339 -22.12 -9.99 1.30
C CYS A 339 -20.65 -9.59 1.19
N ILE A 340 -19.93 -9.67 2.31
CA ILE A 340 -18.48 -9.51 2.35
C ILE A 340 -17.81 -10.80 2.78
N PHE A 341 -16.77 -11.18 2.04
CA PHE A 341 -15.93 -12.35 2.29
C PHE A 341 -14.53 -11.88 2.66
N VAL A 342 -14.09 -12.21 3.87
CA VAL A 342 -12.75 -11.90 4.37
C VAL A 342 -11.96 -13.19 4.50
N ARG A 343 -10.90 -13.33 3.70
CA ARG A 343 -10.00 -14.47 3.83
C ARG A 343 -9.02 -14.24 4.98
N CYS A 344 -8.85 -15.25 5.82
CA CYS A 344 -7.87 -15.24 6.91
C CYS A 344 -7.26 -16.62 7.11
N ASP A 345 -6.17 -16.70 7.87
CA ASP A 345 -5.64 -17.94 8.42
C ASP A 345 -6.08 -18.13 9.88
N TYR A 346 -5.64 -19.22 10.50
CA TYR A 346 -5.97 -19.55 11.88
C TYR A 346 -5.50 -18.48 12.89
N ASN A 347 -4.43 -17.72 12.57
CA ASN A 347 -3.92 -16.66 13.44
C ASN A 347 -4.85 -15.43 13.46
N GLY A 348 -5.44 -15.11 12.30
CA GLY A 348 -6.30 -13.94 12.14
C GLY A 348 -7.78 -14.18 12.42
N ASN A 349 -8.24 -15.44 12.42
CA ASN A 349 -9.66 -15.79 12.43
C ASN A 349 -10.44 -15.18 13.61
N MET A 350 -9.94 -15.33 14.85
CA MET A 350 -10.61 -14.78 16.04
C MET A 350 -10.78 -13.26 15.93
N TYR A 351 -9.73 -12.55 15.51
CA TYR A 351 -9.75 -11.09 15.37
C TYR A 351 -10.70 -10.62 14.26
N VAL A 352 -10.67 -11.30 13.10
CA VAL A 352 -11.59 -11.00 12.00
C VAL A 352 -13.03 -11.25 12.44
N ARG A 353 -13.31 -12.37 13.11
CA ARG A 353 -14.66 -12.69 13.60
C ARG A 353 -15.20 -11.58 14.50
N LEU A 354 -14.42 -11.14 15.48
CA LEU A 354 -14.81 -10.09 16.41
C LEU A 354 -15.01 -8.74 15.71
N LEU A 355 -14.08 -8.35 14.82
CA LEU A 355 -14.24 -7.11 14.03
C LEU A 355 -15.47 -7.14 13.15
N MET A 356 -15.76 -8.27 12.51
CA MET A 356 -16.94 -8.42 11.66
C MET A 356 -18.23 -8.33 12.48
N ASP A 357 -18.25 -8.94 13.67
CA ASP A 357 -19.40 -8.85 14.59
C ASP A 357 -19.60 -7.43 15.13
N GLU A 358 -18.52 -6.71 15.45
CA GLU A 358 -18.58 -5.31 15.91
C GLU A 358 -19.08 -4.37 14.81
N ILE A 359 -18.58 -4.52 13.58
CA ILE A 359 -18.89 -3.60 12.47
C ILE A 359 -20.24 -3.95 11.84
N PHE A 360 -20.47 -5.21 11.51
CA PHE A 360 -21.65 -5.66 10.75
C PHE A 360 -22.76 -6.21 11.63
N GLY A 361 -22.54 -6.42 12.92
CA GLY A 361 -23.50 -7.05 13.83
C GLY A 361 -23.38 -8.58 13.84
N PRO A 362 -23.37 -9.24 15.02
CA PRO A 362 -23.22 -10.69 15.13
C PRO A 362 -24.35 -11.49 14.47
N GLU A 363 -25.55 -10.92 14.38
CA GLU A 363 -26.72 -11.49 13.70
C GLU A 363 -26.57 -11.59 12.19
N ASN A 364 -25.65 -10.81 11.60
CA ASN A 364 -25.41 -10.81 10.17
C ASN A 364 -24.35 -11.82 9.73
N PHE A 365 -23.70 -12.51 10.68
CA PHE A 365 -22.84 -13.64 10.35
C PHE A 365 -23.62 -14.75 9.65
N LYS A 366 -23.15 -15.15 8.47
CA LYS A 366 -23.78 -16.21 7.68
C LYS A 366 -23.09 -17.55 7.82
N ASN A 367 -21.79 -17.60 7.53
CA ASN A 367 -21.04 -18.86 7.57
C ASN A 367 -19.53 -18.62 7.55
N GLU A 368 -18.79 -19.66 7.91
CA GLU A 368 -17.35 -19.77 7.70
C GLU A 368 -17.06 -20.82 6.62
N VAL A 369 -16.28 -20.43 5.60
CA VAL A 369 -15.93 -21.31 4.48
C VAL A 369 -14.52 -21.85 4.67
N ILE A 370 -14.40 -23.12 5.02
CA ILE A 370 -13.11 -23.80 5.19
C ILE A 370 -12.58 -24.26 3.83
N ILE A 371 -11.50 -23.64 3.37
CA ILE A 371 -10.82 -24.04 2.13
C ILE A 371 -9.75 -25.08 2.44
N LYS A 372 -10.06 -26.36 2.16
CA LYS A 372 -9.07 -27.45 2.25
C LYS A 372 -8.09 -27.36 1.08
N ARG A 373 -6.86 -26.93 1.36
CA ARG A 373 -5.77 -26.97 0.37
C ARG A 373 -5.25 -28.40 0.23
N SER A 374 -5.84 -29.22 -0.63
CA SER A 374 -5.32 -30.55 -0.96
C SER A 374 -4.39 -30.51 -2.19
N GLY A 375 -3.09 -30.75 -1.97
CA GLY A 375 -2.01 -30.80 -2.99
C GLY A 375 -1.38 -29.42 -3.22
N ILE A 376 -0.18 -29.06 -2.78
CA ILE A 376 1.17 -29.62 -2.99
C ILE A 376 1.96 -29.42 -1.68
N GLN A 377 1.75 -30.27 -0.68
CA GLN A 377 2.57 -30.30 0.54
C GLN A 377 2.97 -31.73 0.93
N LYS A 378 2.90 -32.69 0.00
CA LYS A 378 3.52 -34.01 0.16
C LYS A 378 5.02 -33.90 -0.15
N GLN A 379 5.78 -33.23 0.72
CA GLN A 379 7.21 -33.54 0.94
C GLN A 379 7.88 -32.76 2.09
N ALA A 380 7.20 -31.84 2.77
CA ALA A 380 7.78 -31.17 3.93
C ALA A 380 6.85 -31.27 5.14
N LYS A 381 7.36 -31.94 6.18
CA LYS A 381 6.85 -32.05 7.56
C LYS A 381 5.80 -33.13 7.85
N LYS A 382 6.28 -34.37 8.01
CA LYS A 382 6.01 -35.10 9.26
C LYS A 382 6.55 -34.25 10.42
N GLN A 383 5.84 -34.21 11.55
CA GLN A 383 6.00 -33.29 12.70
C GLN A 383 5.32 -31.93 12.43
N THR A 384 4.15 -31.60 12.95
CA THR A 384 3.48 -31.97 14.20
C THR A 384 1.98 -31.87 14.02
N ALA A 385 1.27 -32.67 14.82
CA ALA A 385 -0.17 -32.70 14.91
C ALA A 385 -0.76 -31.33 15.30
N GLY A 386 -1.91 -31.04 14.71
CA GLY A 386 -2.68 -29.81 14.88
C GLY A 386 -3.70 -29.71 13.76
N SER A 387 -4.49 -30.77 13.56
CA SER A 387 -5.62 -30.78 12.65
C SER A 387 -6.87 -30.37 13.42
N HIS A 388 -7.30 -29.12 13.26
CA HIS A 388 -8.66 -28.70 12.90
C HIS A 388 -8.67 -27.18 12.72
#